data_AF-A0A0B1RXG7-F1
#
_entry.id   AF-A0A0B1RXG7-F1
#
_cell.length_a   1.000
_cell.length_b   1.000
_cell.length_c   1.000
_cell.angle_alpha   90.00
_cell.angle_beta   90.00
_cell.angle_gamma   90.00
#
_symmetry.space_group_name_H-M   'P 1'
#
loop_
_entity.id
_entity.type
_entity.pdbx_description
1 polymer ?
#
loop_
_entity_poly.entity_id
_entity_poly.type
_entity_poly.pdbx_seq_one_letter_code
_entity_poly.pdbx_strand_id
1 'polypeptide(L)'
;MDLVYAVSSTPEVIVVKAEHHSDSDEKLFEEATSLLDKEFTIRGDRLLSLFRFCPNCGSKISSEKGSLVLLEDNSSPVVHYYCDSCPGKQCWYGV
;
A
#
# COMPACT_ATOMS: atom_id res chain seq x y z
N MET A 1 -59.83 -27.02 -1.84
CA MET A 1 -58.38 -27.14 -2.12
C MET A 1 -57.69 -26.22 -1.14
N ASP A 2 -57.28 -26.80 -0.03
CA ASP A 2 -56.70 -26.12 1.11
C ASP A 2 -55.26 -25.69 0.79
N LEU A 3 -54.95 -24.41 1.03
CA LEU A 3 -53.57 -23.96 1.19
C LEU A 3 -53.43 -23.32 2.55
N VAL A 4 -53.02 -24.17 3.49
CA VAL A 4 -52.54 -23.81 4.81
C VAL A 4 -51.11 -23.31 4.64
N TYR A 5 -50.90 -21.99 4.64
CA TYR A 5 -49.56 -21.43 4.78
C TYR A 5 -49.30 -21.13 6.26
N ALA A 6 -48.56 -22.04 6.90
CA ALA A 6 -47.99 -21.79 8.21
C ALA A 6 -46.82 -20.80 8.04
N VAL A 7 -46.98 -19.57 8.51
CA VAL A 7 -45.87 -18.63 8.67
C VAL A 7 -45.19 -18.97 10.01
N SER A 8 -44.05 -19.67 9.93
CA SER A 8 -43.21 -19.94 11.09
C SER A 8 -42.46 -18.66 11.47
N SER A 9 -42.80 -18.14 12.66
CA SER A 9 -42.22 -16.93 13.22
C SER A 9 -40.99 -17.28 14.07
N THR A 10 -39.80 -17.16 13.51
CA THR A 10 -38.56 -17.07 14.30
C THR A 10 -37.67 -15.97 13.73
N PRO A 11 -37.34 -14.92 14.50
CA PRO A 11 -36.31 -13.97 14.09
C PRO A 11 -34.96 -14.69 14.04
N GLU A 12 -34.33 -14.73 12.86
CA GLU A 12 -32.95 -15.21 12.71
C GLU A 12 -32.03 -14.25 13.46
N VAL A 13 -31.58 -14.65 14.65
CA VAL A 13 -30.57 -13.92 15.40
C VAL A 13 -29.24 -14.14 14.68
N ILE A 14 -28.78 -13.13 13.94
CA ILE A 14 -27.43 -13.12 13.37
C ILE A 14 -26.46 -12.93 14.54
N VAL A 15 -25.90 -14.04 15.02
CA VAL A 15 -24.79 -14.02 15.97
C VAL A 15 -23.56 -13.54 15.20
N VAL A 16 -23.25 -12.25 15.32
CA VAL A 16 -21.95 -11.72 14.88
C VAL A 16 -20.91 -12.33 15.81
N LYS A 17 -20.27 -13.39 15.33
CA LYS A 17 -19.12 -13.98 16.01
C LYS A 17 -18.03 -12.91 15.94
N ALA A 18 -17.67 -12.33 17.08
CA ALA A 18 -16.48 -11.51 17.16
C ALA A 18 -15.31 -12.40 16.74
N GLU A 19 -14.76 -12.14 15.55
CA GLU A 19 -13.56 -12.82 15.09
C GLU A 19 -12.48 -12.55 16.13
N HIS A 20 -11.88 -13.62 16.65
CA HIS A 20 -10.75 -13.53 17.55
C HIS A 20 -9.65 -12.77 16.82
N HIS A 21 -9.36 -11.54 17.26
CA HIS A 21 -8.09 -10.89 16.98
C HIS A 21 -7.02 -11.87 17.44
N SER A 22 -6.38 -12.52 16.48
CA SER A 22 -5.44 -13.58 16.74
C SER A 22 -4.16 -12.93 17.26
N ASP A 23 -3.58 -13.42 18.36
CA ASP A 23 -2.26 -12.98 18.87
C ASP A 23 -1.19 -12.90 17.75
N SER A 24 -1.38 -13.66 16.66
CA SER A 24 -0.56 -13.61 15.45
C SER A 24 -0.61 -12.28 14.70
N ASP A 25 -1.76 -11.61 14.62
CA ASP A 25 -1.90 -10.35 13.88
C ASP A 25 -1.23 -9.19 14.63
N GLU A 26 -1.35 -9.18 15.96
CA GLU A 26 -0.68 -8.20 16.82
C GLU A 26 0.84 -8.35 16.75
N LYS A 27 1.35 -9.59 16.80
CA LYS A 27 2.78 -9.86 16.67
C LYS A 27 3.33 -9.45 15.30
N LEU A 28 2.60 -9.72 14.22
CA LEU A 28 3.00 -9.29 12.87
C LEU A 28 3.06 -7.75 12.75
N PHE A 29 2.11 -7.06 13.38
CA PHE A 29 2.08 -5.60 13.40
C PHE A 29 3.26 -5.01 14.20
N GLU A 30 3.57 -5.57 15.37
CA GLU A 30 4.73 -5.17 16.16
C GLU A 30 6.05 -5.39 15.40
N GLU A 31 6.21 -6.56 14.78
CA GLU A 31 7.37 -6.87 13.95
C GLU A 31 7.50 -5.87 12.79
N ALA A 32 6.43 -5.60 12.05
CA ALA A 32 6.43 -4.65 10.94
C ALA A 32 6.81 -3.23 11.40
N THR A 33 6.26 -2.78 12.53
CA THR A 33 6.53 -1.44 13.08
C THR A 33 8.00 -1.31 13.51
N SER A 34 8.59 -2.39 14.05
CA SER A 34 10.01 -2.39 14.44
C SER A 34 11.00 -2.27 13.28
N LEU A 35 10.54 -2.50 12.04
CA LEU A 35 11.36 -2.35 10.83
C LEU A 35 11.37 -0.92 10.28
N LEU A 36 10.48 -0.03 10.76
CA LEU A 36 10.35 1.32 10.23
C LEU A 36 11.60 2.18 10.44
N ASP A 37 12.36 1.92 11.52
CA ASP A 37 13.61 2.62 11.84
C ASP A 37 14.86 1.90 11.29
N LYS A 38 14.70 0.82 10.51
CA LYS A 38 15.81 0.09 9.91
C LYS A 38 16.12 0.58 8.50
N GLU A 39 17.40 0.71 8.21
CA GLU A 39 17.88 0.96 6.86
C GLU A 39 18.01 -0.34 6.07
N PHE A 40 17.62 -0.32 4.80
CA PHE A 40 17.70 -1.45 3.89
C PHE A 40 18.43 -1.07 2.62
N THR A 41 19.43 -1.88 2.24
CA THR A 41 20.10 -1.73 0.95
C THR A 41 19.20 -2.28 -0.16
N ILE A 42 18.95 -1.46 -1.18
CA ILE A 42 18.15 -1.83 -2.36
C ILE A 42 18.96 -1.59 -3.64
N ARG A 43 18.79 -2.47 -4.63
CA ARG A 43 19.35 -2.24 -5.97
C ARG A 43 18.60 -1.11 -6.68
N GLY A 44 19.29 -0.32 -7.49
CA GLY A 44 18.70 0.83 -8.19
C GLY A 44 17.49 0.48 -9.08
N ASP A 45 17.50 -0.67 -9.76
CA ASP A 45 16.37 -1.13 -10.57
C ASP A 45 15.14 -1.48 -9.72
N ARG A 46 15.36 -2.04 -8.53
CA ARG A 46 14.31 -2.30 -7.55
C ARG A 46 13.80 -1.02 -6.91
N LEU A 47 14.68 -0.06 -6.61
CA LEU A 47 14.28 1.26 -6.13
C LEU A 47 13.32 1.95 -7.10
N LEU A 48 13.65 1.97 -8.40
CA LEU A 48 12.77 2.55 -9.43
C LEU A 48 11.40 1.87 -9.49
N SER A 49 11.32 0.57 -9.23
CA SER A 49 10.04 -0.17 -9.23
C SER A 49 9.08 0.26 -8.12
N LEU A 50 9.58 0.90 -7.06
CA LEU A 50 8.76 1.46 -5.97
C LEU A 50 7.98 2.70 -6.43
N PHE A 51 8.46 3.41 -7.45
CA PHE A 51 7.83 4.63 -8.00
C PHE A 51 6.80 4.32 -9.10
N ARG A 52 6.08 3.20 -8.99
CA ARG A 52 4.92 2.90 -9.86
C ARG A 52 3.76 3.87 -9.61
N PHE A 53 3.68 4.40 -8.40
CA PHE A 53 2.68 5.37 -7.98
C PHE A 53 3.38 6.59 -7.38
N CYS A 54 2.78 7.76 -7.54
CA CYS A 54 3.28 9.01 -6.99
C CYS A 54 3.23 8.95 -5.46
N PRO A 55 4.37 9.11 -4.76
CA PRO A 55 4.40 9.13 -3.29
C PRO A 55 3.52 10.22 -2.67
N ASN A 56 3.27 11.32 -3.39
CA ASN A 56 2.51 12.46 -2.89
C ASN A 56 1.00 12.30 -3.03
N CYS A 57 0.51 11.73 -4.15
CA CYS A 57 -0.93 11.69 -4.46
C CYS A 57 -1.48 10.31 -4.82
N GLY A 58 -0.64 9.28 -4.93
CA GLY A 58 -1.04 7.92 -5.28
C GLY A 58 -1.37 7.70 -6.76
N SER A 59 -1.41 8.75 -7.60
CA SER A 59 -1.60 8.59 -9.04
C SER A 59 -0.53 7.71 -9.67
N LYS A 60 -0.93 6.88 -10.64
CA LYS A 60 0.00 6.02 -11.37
C LYS A 60 1.01 6.86 -12.15
N ILE A 61 2.30 6.57 -11.98
CA ILE A 61 3.36 7.18 -12.78
C ILE A 61 3.46 6.41 -14.10
N SER A 62 3.56 7.13 -15.22
CA SER A 62 3.73 6.53 -16.54
C SER A 62 4.98 5.64 -16.56
N SER A 63 4.93 4.51 -17.26
CA SER A 63 6.07 3.62 -17.48
C SER A 63 6.87 3.98 -18.74
N GLU A 64 6.55 5.11 -19.38
CA GLU A 64 7.26 5.60 -20.56
C GLU A 64 8.72 5.98 -20.24
N LYS A 65 9.60 5.87 -21.25
CA LYS A 65 11.01 6.21 -21.09
C LYS A 65 11.13 7.69 -20.66
N GLY A 66 11.81 7.93 -19.54
CA GLY A 66 12.07 9.28 -19.02
C GLY A 66 11.09 9.76 -17.95
N SER A 67 10.01 9.02 -17.65
CA SER A 67 9.13 9.33 -16.52
C SER A 67 9.78 9.07 -15.16
N LEU A 68 10.80 8.20 -15.13
CA LEU A 68 11.56 7.78 -13.97
C LEU A 68 13.05 7.77 -14.32
N VAL A 69 13.86 8.47 -13.53
CA VAL A 69 15.31 8.53 -13.72
C VAL A 69 16.00 8.42 -12.35
N LEU A 70 16.91 7.45 -12.22
CA LEU A 70 17.79 7.32 -11.07
C LEU A 70 19.12 8.00 -11.39
N LEU A 71 19.53 8.92 -10.52
CA LEU A 71 20.80 9.61 -10.53
C LEU A 71 21.51 9.40 -9.18
N GLU A 72 22.77 9.82 -9.12
CA GLU A 72 23.56 9.89 -7.89
C GLU A 72 23.96 11.36 -7.65
N ASP A 73 23.73 11.85 -6.45
CA ASP A 73 24.15 13.18 -5.98
C ASP A 73 24.86 13.03 -4.63
N ASN A 74 26.13 13.42 -4.55
CA ASN A 74 26.98 13.28 -3.35
C ASN A 74 26.91 11.88 -2.70
N SER A 75 27.08 10.82 -3.51
CA SER A 75 26.98 9.42 -3.07
C SER A 75 25.60 8.96 -2.60
N SER A 76 24.56 9.79 -2.78
CA SER A 76 23.17 9.48 -2.40
C SER A 76 22.31 9.26 -3.64
N PRO A 77 21.42 8.26 -3.67
CA PRO A 77 20.55 8.03 -4.81
C PRO A 77 19.46 9.10 -4.88
N VAL A 78 19.25 9.66 -6.08
CA VAL A 78 18.18 10.62 -6.36
C VAL A 78 17.25 10.05 -7.43
N VAL A 79 15.97 9.93 -7.12
CA VAL A 79 14.95 9.49 -8.07
C VAL A 79 14.16 10.69 -8.54
N HIS A 80 14.31 11.05 -9.80
CA HIS A 80 13.40 11.98 -10.47
C HIS A 80 12.23 11.23 -11.04
N TYR A 81 11.02 11.76 -10.80
CA TYR A 81 9.80 11.21 -11.36
C TYR A 81 8.84 12.29 -11.81
N TYR A 82 8.02 11.96 -12.80
CA TYR A 82 6.97 12.84 -13.32
C TYR A 82 5.59 12.31 -12.95
N CYS A 83 4.73 13.18 -12.43
CA CYS A 83 3.36 12.86 -12.05
C CYS A 83 2.42 13.87 -12.70
N ASP A 84 1.50 13.39 -13.53
CA ASP A 84 0.52 14.24 -14.23
C ASP A 84 -0.44 14.97 -13.28
N SER A 85 -0.62 14.43 -12.06
CA SER A 85 -1.51 15.00 -11.05
C SER A 85 -0.83 15.99 -10.11
N CYS A 86 0.50 16.05 -10.09
CA CYS A 86 1.24 16.95 -9.21
C CYS A 86 1.94 18.05 -10.02
N PRO A 87 1.92 19.30 -9.57
CA PRO A 87 2.65 20.36 -10.25
C PRO A 87 4.16 20.21 -10.08
N GLY A 88 4.91 20.43 -11.15
CA GLY A 88 6.37 20.50 -11.14
C GLY A 88 7.12 19.16 -11.18
N LYS A 89 8.45 19.23 -11.32
CA LYS A 89 9.34 18.06 -11.28
C LYS A 89 9.42 17.54 -9.85
N GLN A 90 9.22 16.25 -9.67
CA GLN A 90 9.30 15.61 -8.35
C GLN A 90 10.66 14.91 -8.19
N CYS A 91 11.19 14.96 -6.97
CA CYS A 91 12.47 14.36 -6.60
C CYS A 91 12.30 13.62 -5.28
N TRP A 92 12.84 12.42 -5.21
CA TRP A 92 13.07 11.71 -3.95
C TRP A 92 14.56 11.57 -3.73
N TYR A 93 15.01 11.79 -2.49
CA TYR A 93 16.39 11.70 -2.06
C TYR A 93 16.52 10.53 -1.10
N GLY A 94 17.46 9.62 -1.38
CA GLY A 94 17.91 8.66 -0.39
C GLY A 94 18.61 9.40 0.76
N VAL A 95 18.32 8.96 1.98
CA VAL A 95 18.99 9.41 3.20
C VAL A 95 20.03 8.38 3.57
#